data_AF-A0ABC8BX21-F1
#
_entry.id   AF-A0ABC8BX21-F1
#
_cell.length_a   1.000
_cell.length_b   1.000
_cell.length_c   1.000
_cell.angle_alpha   90.00
_cell.angle_beta   90.00
_cell.angle_gamma   90.00
#
_symmetry.space_group_name_H-M   'P 1'
#
loop_
_entity.id
_entity.type
_entity.pdbx_description
1 polymer ?
#
loop_
_entity_poly.entity_id
_entity_poly.type
_entity_poly.pdbx_seq_one_letter_code
_entity_poly.pdbx_strand_id
1 'polypeptide(L)'
;MPDDPATAPAGHQDPPPSAIDPPALPPVPAAAPLRVVVADDNPVVRAGLGVLLSGRADIQVVAEAADGREAYEKTLRHRPDVVLLDVRMPGVDGISALPHLVGIAPVLMLTYSRESEIVHEALRLGAGGYLVHGEFTADQLVQAVRDTRNGRANFTVTAADALLAHMRQGTAPSRGPLPEGLGAALTATPADPPPGQPEPSEGLSRLQPPVGQSSVSGGPGSSPNRQQYGLSSREVEVMELIASGMSNQQIAATCFISEKTVKNHINRIFTKLHSASRSEAIAHWLGTAPRPPGGRP
;
A
#
# COMPACT_ATOMS: atom_id res chain seq x y z
N MET A 1 6.29 -48.18 -97.87
CA MET A 1 5.60 -47.63 -96.68
C MET A 1 5.91 -48.59 -95.55
N PRO A 2 6.75 -48.18 -94.58
CA PRO A 2 7.20 -49.01 -93.47
C PRO A 2 6.22 -48.93 -92.30
N ASP A 3 5.98 -50.06 -91.61
CA ASP A 3 5.21 -50.12 -90.37
C ASP A 3 6.14 -49.95 -89.15
N ASP A 4 5.69 -49.11 -88.23
CA ASP A 4 6.37 -48.58 -87.03
C ASP A 4 6.64 -49.63 -85.94
N PRO A 5 7.63 -49.40 -85.06
CA PRO A 5 7.99 -50.30 -83.98
C PRO A 5 7.11 -50.13 -82.72
N ALA A 6 6.93 -51.24 -82.01
CA ALA A 6 6.16 -51.37 -80.78
C ALA A 6 6.60 -50.42 -79.65
N THR A 7 5.63 -49.70 -79.07
CA THR A 7 5.78 -48.91 -77.84
C THR A 7 5.31 -49.73 -76.63
N ALA A 8 6.20 -49.98 -75.66
CA ALA A 8 5.89 -50.66 -74.40
C ALA A 8 5.09 -49.74 -73.45
N PRO A 9 4.21 -50.27 -72.58
CA PRO A 9 3.48 -49.45 -71.63
C PRO A 9 4.37 -49.03 -70.45
N ALA A 10 4.36 -47.74 -70.14
CA ALA A 10 5.04 -47.16 -68.99
C ALA A 10 4.42 -47.69 -67.67
N GLY A 11 5.27 -48.17 -66.77
CA GLY A 11 4.89 -48.60 -65.42
C GLY A 11 4.36 -47.43 -64.60
N HIS A 12 3.17 -47.59 -64.04
CA HIS A 12 2.58 -46.70 -63.04
C HIS A 12 3.33 -46.94 -61.72
N GLN A 13 4.20 -46.01 -61.31
CA GLN A 13 4.78 -46.03 -59.96
C GLN A 13 3.82 -45.31 -59.02
N ASP A 14 3.24 -46.06 -58.08
CA ASP A 14 2.47 -45.50 -56.98
C ASP A 14 3.37 -44.59 -56.11
N PRO A 15 2.87 -43.41 -55.68
CA PRO A 15 3.61 -42.57 -54.74
C PRO A 15 3.78 -43.30 -53.39
N PRO A 16 4.90 -43.09 -52.67
CA PRO A 16 5.07 -43.68 -51.35
C PRO A 16 3.99 -43.17 -50.38
N PRO A 17 3.53 -44.01 -49.43
CA PRO A 17 2.53 -43.60 -48.47
C PRO A 17 3.07 -42.43 -47.63
N SER A 18 2.34 -41.30 -47.65
CA SER A 18 2.61 -40.14 -46.81
C SER A 18 2.74 -40.58 -45.36
N ALA A 19 3.84 -40.18 -44.72
CA ALA A 19 4.06 -40.35 -43.30
C ALA A 19 2.85 -39.79 -42.55
N ILE A 20 2.24 -40.63 -41.72
CA ILE A 20 1.14 -40.25 -40.84
C ILE A 20 1.71 -39.21 -39.88
N ASP A 21 1.26 -37.95 -40.00
CA ASP A 21 1.58 -36.92 -39.01
C ASP A 21 1.21 -37.43 -37.62
N PRO A 22 2.09 -37.27 -36.61
CA PRO A 22 1.75 -37.63 -35.24
C PRO A 22 0.49 -36.85 -34.83
N PRO A 23 -0.44 -37.46 -34.09
CA PRO A 23 -1.67 -36.79 -33.70
C PRO A 23 -1.32 -35.50 -32.95
N ALA A 24 -1.78 -34.37 -33.49
CA ALA A 24 -1.63 -33.07 -32.86
C ALA A 24 -2.16 -33.17 -31.42
N LEU A 25 -1.27 -32.91 -30.45
CA LEU A 25 -1.67 -32.80 -29.04
C LEU A 25 -2.86 -31.83 -28.96
N PRO A 26 -3.95 -32.18 -28.24
CA PRO A 26 -5.07 -31.28 -28.09
C PRO A 26 -4.56 -29.95 -27.52
N PRO A 27 -5.02 -28.80 -28.04
CA PRO A 27 -4.59 -27.50 -27.54
C PRO A 27 -4.84 -27.46 -26.04
N VAL A 28 -3.78 -27.24 -25.26
CA VAL A 28 -3.91 -27.02 -23.81
C VAL A 28 -4.89 -25.87 -23.64
N PRO A 29 -6.02 -26.05 -22.90
CA PRO A 29 -6.99 -24.99 -22.73
C PRO A 29 -6.27 -23.75 -22.20
N ALA A 30 -6.34 -22.65 -22.96
CA ALA A 30 -5.76 -21.39 -22.55
C ALA A 30 -6.28 -21.06 -21.14
N ALA A 31 -5.36 -20.85 -20.19
CA ALA A 31 -5.73 -20.55 -18.81
C ALA A 31 -6.71 -19.37 -18.81
N ALA A 32 -7.83 -19.52 -18.09
CA ALA A 32 -8.83 -18.46 -18.00
C ALA A 32 -8.18 -17.15 -17.49
N PRO A 33 -8.57 -16.00 -18.05
CA PRO A 33 -7.96 -14.72 -17.68
C PRO A 33 -8.22 -14.41 -16.21
N LEU A 34 -7.23 -13.79 -15.53
CA LEU A 34 -7.37 -13.30 -14.17
C LEU A 34 -8.47 -12.25 -14.12
N ARG A 35 -9.43 -12.45 -13.23
CA ARG A 35 -10.58 -11.59 -13.05
C ARG A 35 -10.25 -10.52 -12.01
N VAL A 36 -10.36 -9.26 -12.40
CA VAL A 36 -9.94 -8.13 -11.57
C VAL A 36 -11.11 -7.19 -11.34
N VAL A 37 -11.31 -6.75 -10.10
CA VAL A 37 -12.17 -5.59 -9.79
C VAL A 37 -11.28 -4.37 -9.54
N VAL A 38 -11.62 -3.23 -10.13
CA VAL A 38 -10.88 -1.97 -9.94
C VAL A 38 -11.77 -0.97 -9.20
N ALA A 39 -11.35 -0.52 -8.02
CA ALA A 39 -12.08 0.43 -7.20
C ALA A 39 -11.26 1.72 -7.02
N ASP A 40 -11.73 2.83 -7.58
CA ASP A 40 -11.09 4.15 -7.50
C ASP A 40 -12.14 5.25 -7.73
N ASP A 41 -12.11 6.34 -6.97
CA ASP A 41 -13.13 7.39 -7.06
C ASP A 41 -12.96 8.31 -8.28
N ASN A 42 -11.77 8.31 -8.87
CA ASN A 42 -11.42 9.09 -10.04
C ASN A 42 -11.73 8.30 -11.33
N PRO A 43 -12.72 8.74 -12.12
CA PRO A 43 -13.11 8.04 -13.35
C PRO A 43 -12.00 7.96 -14.39
N VAL A 44 -11.08 8.93 -14.42
CA VAL A 44 -9.93 8.93 -15.35
C VAL A 44 -8.94 7.84 -14.97
N VAL A 45 -8.71 7.66 -13.67
CA VAL A 45 -7.77 6.66 -13.15
C VAL A 45 -8.33 5.27 -13.37
N ARG A 46 -9.61 5.03 -13.06
CA ARG A 46 -10.27 3.75 -13.38
C ARG A 46 -10.17 3.40 -14.85
N ALA A 47 -10.49 4.34 -15.74
CA ALA A 47 -10.38 4.11 -17.18
C ALA A 47 -8.93 3.80 -17.59
N GLY A 48 -7.96 4.52 -17.05
CA GLY A 48 -6.53 4.27 -17.27
C GLY A 48 -6.09 2.88 -16.82
N LEU A 49 -6.42 2.49 -15.58
CA LEU A 49 -6.14 1.15 -15.04
C LEU A 49 -6.83 0.07 -15.87
N GLY A 50 -8.07 0.30 -16.29
CA GLY A 50 -8.82 -0.59 -17.19
C GLY A 50 -8.07 -0.83 -18.49
N VAL A 51 -7.60 0.24 -19.16
CA VAL A 51 -6.81 0.13 -20.40
C VAL A 51 -5.50 -0.60 -20.17
N LEU A 52 -4.76 -0.29 -19.10
CA LEU A 52 -3.48 -0.91 -18.79
C LEU A 52 -3.61 -2.42 -18.53
N LEU A 53 -4.69 -2.84 -17.87
CA LEU A 53 -4.95 -4.24 -17.55
C LEU A 53 -5.53 -5.01 -18.75
N SER A 54 -6.51 -4.43 -19.45
CA SER A 54 -7.16 -5.07 -20.62
C SER A 54 -6.25 -5.17 -21.85
N GLY A 55 -5.12 -4.47 -21.88
CA GLY A 55 -4.09 -4.66 -22.91
C GLY A 55 -3.40 -6.03 -22.86
N ARG A 56 -3.69 -6.86 -21.85
CA ARG A 56 -3.12 -8.21 -21.68
C ARG A 56 -4.22 -9.27 -21.79
N ALA A 57 -4.02 -10.26 -22.66
CA ALA A 57 -5.01 -11.31 -22.94
C ALA A 57 -5.33 -12.20 -21.73
N ASP A 58 -4.46 -12.23 -20.72
CA ASP A 58 -4.59 -13.02 -19.51
C ASP A 58 -5.22 -12.27 -18.32
N ILE A 59 -5.67 -11.01 -18.50
CA ILE A 59 -6.32 -10.22 -17.45
C ILE A 59 -7.63 -9.61 -17.97
N GLN A 60 -8.69 -9.73 -17.18
CA GLN A 60 -10.00 -9.18 -17.46
C GLN A 60 -10.48 -8.34 -16.27
N VAL A 61 -10.77 -7.06 -16.50
CA VAL A 61 -11.50 -6.25 -15.53
C VAL A 61 -12.99 -6.63 -15.58
N VAL A 62 -13.48 -7.29 -14.53
CA VAL A 62 -14.84 -7.82 -14.46
C VAL A 62 -15.84 -6.84 -13.87
N ALA A 63 -15.36 -5.85 -13.12
CA ALA A 63 -16.17 -4.77 -12.59
C ALA A 63 -15.29 -3.58 -12.16
N GLU A 64 -15.87 -2.38 -12.19
CA GLU A 64 -15.26 -1.14 -11.66
C GLU A 64 -16.09 -0.60 -10.50
N ALA A 65 -15.52 0.04 -9.49
CA ALA A 65 -16.24 0.66 -8.39
C ALA A 65 -15.74 2.08 -8.10
N ALA A 66 -16.63 2.99 -7.69
CA ALA A 66 -16.29 4.37 -7.35
C ALA A 66 -16.10 4.61 -5.84
N ASP A 67 -16.49 3.64 -5.01
CA ASP A 67 -16.26 3.65 -3.56
C ASP A 67 -16.11 2.23 -2.98
N GLY A 68 -15.77 2.15 -1.69
CA GLY A 68 -15.55 0.89 -0.99
C GLY A 68 -16.80 0.04 -0.78
N ARG A 69 -18.00 0.65 -0.76
CA ARG A 69 -19.28 -0.09 -0.63
C ARG A 69 -19.55 -0.83 -1.93
N GLU A 70 -19.45 -0.13 -3.05
CA GLU A 70 -19.62 -0.69 -4.38
C GLU A 70 -18.54 -1.74 -4.67
N ALA A 71 -17.30 -1.51 -4.22
CA ALA A 71 -16.21 -2.48 -4.34
C ALA A 71 -16.54 -3.80 -3.62
N TYR A 72 -17.10 -3.74 -2.41
CA TYR A 72 -17.53 -4.92 -1.68
C TYR A 72 -18.65 -5.69 -2.40
N GLU A 73 -19.70 -4.98 -2.84
CA GLU A 73 -20.84 -5.59 -3.55
C GLU A 73 -20.40 -6.25 -4.86
N LYS A 74 -19.52 -5.59 -5.62
CA LYS A 74 -18.98 -6.12 -6.88
C LYS A 74 -18.05 -7.30 -6.64
N THR A 75 -17.25 -7.27 -5.59
CA THR A 75 -16.39 -8.40 -5.20
C THR A 75 -17.23 -9.63 -4.86
N LEU A 76 -18.32 -9.47 -4.11
CA LEU A 76 -19.26 -10.57 -3.82
C LEU A 76 -19.91 -11.15 -5.07
N ARG A 77 -20.38 -10.27 -5.97
CA ARG A 77 -21.10 -10.66 -7.20
C ARG A 77 -20.17 -11.32 -8.22
N HIS A 78 -18.99 -10.76 -8.42
CA HIS A 78 -18.10 -11.13 -9.51
C HIS A 78 -16.99 -12.09 -9.09
N ARG A 79 -16.78 -12.36 -7.80
CA ARG A 79 -15.76 -13.28 -7.26
C ARG A 79 -14.42 -13.14 -8.01
N PRO A 80 -13.81 -11.94 -8.00
CA PRO A 80 -12.55 -11.70 -8.71
C PRO A 80 -11.40 -12.49 -8.09
N ASP A 81 -10.35 -12.71 -8.88
CA ASP A 81 -9.08 -13.25 -8.41
C ASP A 81 -8.27 -12.21 -7.61
N VAL A 82 -8.41 -10.93 -7.94
CA VAL A 82 -7.73 -9.81 -7.27
C VAL A 82 -8.63 -8.57 -7.27
N VAL A 83 -8.59 -7.79 -6.19
CA VAL A 83 -9.20 -6.46 -6.10
C VAL A 83 -8.09 -5.40 -6.10
N LEU A 84 -8.11 -4.45 -7.03
CA LEU A 84 -7.32 -3.22 -6.96
C LEU A 84 -8.18 -2.19 -6.23
N LEU A 85 -7.67 -1.65 -5.14
CA LEU A 85 -8.44 -0.79 -4.24
C LEU A 85 -7.69 0.50 -3.94
N ASP A 86 -8.23 1.62 -4.38
CA ASP A 86 -7.75 2.92 -3.94
C ASP A 86 -8.02 3.14 -2.45
N VAL A 87 -7.04 3.71 -1.75
CA VAL A 87 -7.15 4.04 -0.34
C VAL A 87 -8.20 5.14 -0.09
N ARG A 88 -8.29 6.15 -0.96
CA ARG A 88 -8.94 7.44 -0.68
C ARG A 88 -10.19 7.67 -1.50
N MET A 89 -11.19 6.82 -1.30
CA MET A 89 -12.50 6.99 -1.90
C MET A 89 -13.50 7.72 -0.98
N PRO A 90 -14.51 8.44 -1.52
CA PRO A 90 -15.59 9.05 -0.75
C PRO A 90 -16.56 7.98 -0.21
N GLY A 91 -17.28 8.31 0.85
CA GLY A 91 -18.19 7.36 1.50
C GLY A 91 -17.40 6.32 2.28
N VAL A 92 -17.43 5.06 1.82
CA VAL A 92 -16.59 4.00 2.39
C VAL A 92 -15.23 4.05 1.72
N ASP A 93 -14.18 4.35 2.48
CA ASP A 93 -12.82 4.39 1.95
C ASP A 93 -12.19 2.98 1.82
N GLY A 94 -11.05 2.89 1.13
CA GLY A 94 -10.40 1.62 0.86
C GLY A 94 -9.93 0.91 2.13
N ILE A 95 -9.44 1.66 3.12
CA ILE A 95 -8.98 1.10 4.41
C ILE A 95 -10.14 0.50 5.19
N SER A 96 -11.30 1.17 5.21
CA SER A 96 -12.51 0.68 5.87
C SER A 96 -13.11 -0.52 5.13
N ALA A 97 -12.99 -0.58 3.80
CA ALA A 97 -13.47 -1.70 2.99
C ALA A 97 -12.56 -2.92 3.05
N LEU A 98 -11.25 -2.72 3.25
CA LEU A 98 -10.23 -3.76 3.14
C LEU A 98 -10.50 -5.01 3.99
N PRO A 99 -10.84 -4.94 5.30
CA PRO A 99 -11.11 -6.13 6.12
C PRO A 99 -12.25 -7.00 5.60
N HIS A 100 -13.21 -6.39 4.90
CA HIS A 100 -14.36 -7.08 4.33
C HIS A 100 -14.03 -7.71 2.97
N LEU A 101 -13.04 -7.17 2.25
CA LEU A 101 -12.62 -7.63 0.93
C LEU A 101 -11.60 -8.77 1.01
N VAL A 102 -10.61 -8.70 1.93
CA VAL A 102 -9.56 -9.71 2.08
C VAL A 102 -10.10 -11.11 2.42
N GLY A 103 -11.27 -11.19 3.06
CA GLY A 103 -11.96 -12.46 3.31
C GLY A 103 -12.60 -13.09 2.07
N ILE A 104 -12.65 -12.36 0.95
CA ILE A 104 -13.29 -12.81 -0.31
C ILE A 104 -12.24 -13.01 -1.41
N ALA A 105 -11.31 -12.07 -1.57
CA ALA A 105 -10.26 -12.11 -2.57
C ALA A 105 -9.01 -11.32 -2.10
N PRO A 106 -7.80 -11.68 -2.57
CA PRO A 106 -6.59 -10.88 -2.37
C PRO A 106 -6.76 -9.42 -2.83
N VAL A 107 -6.28 -8.47 -2.02
CA VAL A 107 -6.43 -7.03 -2.30
C VAL A 107 -5.07 -6.39 -2.53
N LEU A 108 -4.91 -5.72 -3.68
CA LEU A 108 -3.78 -4.86 -4.02
C LEU A 108 -4.19 -3.41 -3.80
N MET A 109 -3.55 -2.74 -2.85
CA MET A 109 -3.87 -1.35 -2.56
C MET A 109 -3.20 -0.41 -3.55
N LEU A 110 -3.92 0.60 -4.00
CA LEU A 110 -3.41 1.72 -4.78
C LEU A 110 -3.53 3.01 -3.96
N THR A 111 -2.54 3.89 -4.03
CA THR A 111 -2.62 5.19 -3.34
C THR A 111 -1.89 6.26 -4.12
N TYR A 112 -2.26 7.51 -3.92
CA TYR A 112 -1.45 8.68 -4.32
C TYR A 112 -0.53 9.17 -3.20
N SER A 113 -0.77 8.72 -1.97
CA SER A 113 -0.08 9.20 -0.78
C SER A 113 1.08 8.29 -0.40
N ARG A 114 2.23 8.91 -0.09
CA ARG A 114 3.42 8.26 0.47
C ARG A 114 3.39 8.17 2.00
N GLU A 115 2.25 8.48 2.64
CA GLU A 115 2.14 8.51 4.10
C GLU A 115 2.33 7.10 4.70
N SER A 116 3.37 6.94 5.53
CA SER A 116 3.77 5.66 6.13
C SER A 116 2.67 5.00 6.97
N GLU A 117 1.87 5.80 7.68
CA GLU A 117 0.79 5.30 8.55
C GLU A 117 -0.30 4.58 7.76
N ILE A 118 -0.61 5.05 6.54
CA ILE A 118 -1.62 4.43 5.68
C ILE A 118 -1.11 3.10 5.17
N VAL A 119 0.16 3.05 4.74
CA VAL A 119 0.81 1.82 4.26
C VAL A 119 0.80 0.77 5.36
N HIS A 120 1.20 1.17 6.57
CA HIS A 120 1.23 0.31 7.74
C HIS A 120 -0.16 -0.24 8.07
N GLU A 121 -1.17 0.63 8.15
CA GLU A 121 -2.53 0.20 8.48
C GLU A 121 -3.10 -0.76 7.42
N ALA A 122 -2.90 -0.48 6.14
CA ALA A 122 -3.33 -1.37 5.06
C ALA A 122 -2.71 -2.77 5.17
N LEU A 123 -1.41 -2.83 5.49
CA LEU A 123 -0.71 -4.11 5.66
C LEU A 123 -1.23 -4.90 6.87
N ARG A 124 -1.44 -4.21 8.00
CA ARG A 124 -2.01 -4.82 9.22
C ARG A 124 -3.39 -5.41 8.98
N LEU A 125 -4.19 -4.79 8.11
CA LEU A 125 -5.52 -5.24 7.72
C LEU A 125 -5.51 -6.33 6.62
N GLY A 126 -4.34 -6.76 6.17
CA GLY A 126 -4.17 -7.92 5.28
C GLY A 126 -4.08 -7.60 3.79
N ALA A 127 -3.69 -6.38 3.41
CA ALA A 127 -3.39 -6.08 2.01
C ALA A 127 -2.31 -7.03 1.46
N GLY A 128 -2.58 -7.62 0.30
CA GLY A 128 -1.67 -8.53 -0.41
C GLY A 128 -0.58 -7.80 -1.21
N GLY A 129 -0.65 -6.48 -1.28
CA GLY A 129 0.36 -5.63 -1.91
C GLY A 129 -0.03 -4.16 -1.84
N TYR A 130 0.90 -3.29 -2.18
CA TYR A 130 0.70 -1.85 -2.09
C TYR A 130 1.50 -1.09 -3.15
N LEU A 131 0.82 -0.34 -4.02
CA LEU A 131 1.42 0.46 -5.07
C LEU A 131 1.09 1.95 -4.92
N VAL A 132 2.09 2.79 -5.18
CA VAL A 132 1.94 4.25 -5.21
C VAL A 132 1.79 4.72 -6.66
N HIS A 133 0.71 5.42 -6.96
CA HIS A 133 0.42 6.01 -8.26
C HIS A 133 1.57 6.89 -8.74
N GLY A 134 1.97 6.71 -10.00
CA GLY A 134 3.09 7.42 -10.63
C GLY A 134 4.47 6.80 -10.35
N GLU A 135 4.58 5.79 -9.49
CA GLU A 135 5.85 5.09 -9.20
C GLU A 135 5.94 3.70 -9.86
N PHE A 136 4.92 3.30 -10.60
CA PHE A 136 4.88 2.01 -11.29
C PHE A 136 4.61 2.17 -12.79
N THR A 137 5.16 1.26 -13.58
CA THR A 137 4.84 1.09 -15.00
C THR A 137 3.65 0.15 -15.19
N ALA A 138 3.10 0.11 -16.41
CA ALA A 138 2.04 -0.83 -16.77
C ALA A 138 2.44 -2.29 -16.49
N ASP A 139 3.68 -2.67 -16.83
CA ASP A 139 4.18 -4.03 -16.61
C ASP A 139 4.34 -4.35 -15.13
N GLN A 140 4.76 -3.37 -14.33
CA GLN A 140 4.84 -3.53 -12.87
C GLN A 140 3.45 -3.70 -12.25
N LEU A 141 2.44 -2.96 -12.71
CA LEU A 141 1.05 -3.15 -12.26
C LEU A 141 0.55 -4.57 -12.60
N VAL A 142 0.72 -5.01 -13.84
CA VAL A 142 0.32 -6.35 -14.31
C VAL A 142 1.03 -7.44 -13.49
N GLN A 143 2.33 -7.27 -13.24
CA GLN A 143 3.09 -8.22 -12.45
C GLN A 143 2.63 -8.24 -10.99
N ALA A 144 2.35 -7.08 -10.39
CA ALA A 144 1.82 -6.98 -9.03
C ALA A 144 0.46 -7.67 -8.88
N VAL A 145 -0.44 -7.57 -9.87
CA VAL A 145 -1.72 -8.30 -9.89
C VAL A 145 -1.48 -9.81 -9.91
N ARG A 146 -0.58 -10.29 -10.77
CA ARG A 146 -0.23 -11.72 -10.85
C ARG A 146 0.40 -12.23 -9.56
N ASP A 147 1.27 -11.45 -8.94
CA ASP A 147 1.93 -11.82 -7.70
C ASP A 147 0.94 -11.85 -6.53
N THR A 148 0.06 -10.84 -6.43
CA THR A 148 -0.98 -10.75 -5.41
C THR A 148 -1.90 -11.98 -5.46
N ARG A 149 -2.32 -12.41 -6.66
CA ARG A 149 -3.09 -13.66 -6.85
C ARG A 149 -2.38 -14.88 -6.27
N ASN A 150 -1.06 -14.97 -6.45
CA ASN A 150 -0.24 -16.08 -5.99
C ASN A 150 0.21 -15.95 -4.53
N GLY A 151 -0.33 -14.98 -3.78
CA GLY A 151 0.05 -14.71 -2.38
C GLY A 151 1.45 -14.12 -2.22
N ARG A 152 2.06 -13.62 -3.30
CA ARG A 152 3.34 -12.92 -3.26
C ARG A 152 3.10 -11.44 -3.08
N ALA A 153 3.55 -10.91 -1.95
CA ALA A 153 3.40 -9.50 -1.65
C ALA A 153 4.29 -8.64 -2.56
N ASN A 154 3.71 -7.58 -3.13
CA ASN A 154 4.39 -6.69 -4.05
C ASN A 154 4.25 -5.23 -3.59
N PHE A 155 5.37 -4.48 -3.58
CA PHE A 155 5.47 -3.15 -2.99
C PHE A 155 6.28 -2.22 -3.87
N THR A 156 5.86 -0.95 -4.01
CA THR A 156 6.79 0.10 -4.46
C THR A 156 7.88 0.32 -3.43
N VAL A 157 9.03 0.88 -3.85
CA VAL A 157 10.17 1.18 -2.95
C VAL A 157 9.71 2.03 -1.78
N THR A 158 8.90 3.06 -2.03
CA THR A 158 8.35 3.93 -0.99
C THR A 158 7.50 3.17 0.03
N ALA A 159 6.68 2.21 -0.42
CA ALA A 159 5.86 1.39 0.47
C ALA A 159 6.71 0.40 1.28
N ALA A 160 7.74 -0.19 0.65
CA ALA A 160 8.68 -1.06 1.32
C ALA A 160 9.52 -0.32 2.38
N ASP A 161 9.98 0.90 2.08
CA ASP A 161 10.72 1.75 3.02
C ASP A 161 9.86 2.14 4.22
N ALA A 162 8.59 2.49 3.99
CA ALA A 162 7.64 2.78 5.06
C ALA A 162 7.44 1.56 5.99
N LEU A 163 7.30 0.36 5.41
CA LEU A 163 7.21 -0.88 6.16
C LEU A 163 8.50 -1.17 6.97
N LEU A 164 9.67 -1.04 6.35
CA LEU A 164 10.96 -1.28 7.01
C LEU A 164 11.23 -0.26 8.12
N ALA A 165 10.92 1.01 7.89
CA ALA A 165 11.01 2.06 8.91
C ALA A 165 10.11 1.74 10.11
N HIS A 166 8.92 1.20 9.87
CA HIS A 166 8.02 0.77 10.93
C HIS A 166 8.54 -0.45 11.69
N MET A 167 9.04 -1.49 11.01
CA MET A 167 9.62 -2.68 11.68
C MET A 167 10.78 -2.30 12.61
N ARG A 168 11.57 -1.29 12.24
CA ARG A 168 12.65 -0.75 13.08
C ARG A 168 12.14 0.00 14.33
N GLN A 169 10.92 0.53 14.29
CA GLN A 169 10.30 1.26 15.40
C GLN A 169 9.46 0.35 16.32
N GLY A 170 8.76 -0.64 15.74
CA GLY A 170 7.95 -1.63 16.47
C GLY A 170 8.77 -2.75 17.13
N THR A 171 10.06 -2.84 16.81
CA THR A 171 10.99 -3.84 17.36
C THR A 171 12.21 -3.14 17.97
N ALA A 172 12.01 -2.30 18.98
CA ALA A 172 13.09 -2.12 19.94
C ALA A 172 13.11 -3.40 20.80
N PRO A 173 14.05 -4.35 20.60
CA PRO A 173 14.25 -5.34 21.66
C PRO A 173 14.55 -4.53 22.91
N SER A 174 13.85 -4.83 24.00
CA SER A 174 14.21 -4.34 25.32
C SER A 174 15.72 -4.56 25.46
N ARG A 175 16.52 -3.49 25.36
CA ARG A 175 17.94 -3.53 25.70
C ARG A 175 18.02 -3.64 27.22
N GLY A 176 17.53 -4.76 27.75
CA GLY A 176 18.00 -5.25 29.02
C GLY A 176 19.51 -5.51 28.89
N PRO A 177 20.27 -5.41 29.99
CA PRO A 177 21.67 -5.81 29.97
C PRO A 177 21.79 -7.21 29.37
N LEU A 178 22.78 -7.41 28.50
CA LEU A 178 23.07 -8.73 27.94
C LEU A 178 23.21 -9.72 29.11
N PRO A 179 22.45 -10.83 29.15
CA PRO A 179 22.62 -11.81 30.21
C PRO A 179 24.06 -12.34 30.15
N GLU A 180 24.76 -12.30 31.29
CA GLU A 180 26.08 -12.90 31.43
C GLU A 180 25.96 -14.41 31.16
N GLY A 181 26.61 -14.90 30.10
CA GLY A 181 26.60 -16.33 29.74
C GLY A 181 26.26 -16.68 28.28
N LEU A 182 26.16 -15.71 27.36
CA LEU A 182 26.12 -16.04 25.92
C LEU A 182 27.47 -16.61 25.47
N GLY A 183 27.53 -17.93 25.29
CA GLY A 183 28.69 -18.64 24.73
C GLY A 183 29.13 -19.91 25.47
N ALA A 184 28.55 -20.22 26.63
CA ALA A 184 29.02 -21.33 27.49
C ALA A 184 28.30 -22.69 27.27
N ALA A 185 27.53 -22.85 26.20
CA ALA A 185 26.86 -24.11 25.90
C ALA A 185 27.67 -24.89 24.86
N LEU A 186 28.78 -25.55 25.26
CA LEU A 186 29.35 -26.72 24.56
C LEU A 186 30.47 -27.48 25.30
N THR A 187 30.50 -27.49 26.64
CA THR A 187 31.31 -28.49 27.36
C THR A 187 30.57 -29.03 28.59
N ALA A 188 30.11 -30.28 28.48
CA ALA A 188 29.84 -31.18 29.61
C ALA A 188 31.17 -31.38 30.40
N THR A 189 31.27 -31.70 31.70
CA THR A 189 30.42 -32.38 32.71
C THR A 189 30.97 -32.01 34.13
N PRO A 190 30.54 -32.58 35.29
CA PRO A 190 30.44 -31.84 36.57
C PRO A 190 31.52 -32.23 37.60
N ALA A 191 31.79 -31.38 38.61
CA ALA A 191 32.24 -31.82 39.95
C ALA A 191 32.36 -30.66 40.96
N ASP A 192 31.80 -30.92 42.14
CA ASP A 192 32.10 -30.46 43.52
C ASP A 192 32.00 -28.98 44.00
N PRO A 193 31.38 -28.75 45.19
CA PRO A 193 31.55 -27.55 46.04
C PRO A 193 32.79 -27.75 46.98
N PRO A 194 33.26 -26.86 47.89
CA PRO A 194 32.58 -25.82 48.70
C PRO A 194 33.49 -24.57 49.01
N PRO A 195 33.63 -24.03 50.25
CA PRO A 195 32.80 -23.04 50.95
C PRO A 195 33.54 -21.73 51.33
N GLY A 196 32.83 -20.69 51.81
CA GLY A 196 33.45 -19.59 52.57
C GLY A 196 32.68 -18.27 52.59
N GLN A 197 32.11 -17.94 53.74
CA GLN A 197 31.61 -16.61 54.16
C GLN A 197 32.79 -15.59 54.31
N PRO A 198 32.63 -14.31 54.74
CA PRO A 198 31.43 -13.45 54.96
C PRO A 198 31.52 -12.00 54.36
N GLU A 199 30.37 -11.31 54.38
CA GLU A 199 30.04 -9.86 54.59
C GLU A 199 31.14 -8.87 55.09
N PRO A 200 30.87 -7.56 55.32
CA PRO A 200 30.17 -6.49 54.57
C PRO A 200 30.96 -5.13 54.64
N SER A 201 30.45 -4.03 54.05
CA SER A 201 30.53 -2.63 54.58
C SER A 201 30.23 -1.61 53.47
N GLU A 202 29.07 -0.94 53.51
CA GLU A 202 28.85 0.41 54.05
C GLU A 202 29.30 1.57 53.13
N GLY A 203 28.37 2.50 52.89
CA GLY A 203 28.67 3.76 52.21
C GLY A 203 27.44 4.60 51.84
N LEU A 204 26.56 4.87 52.79
CA LEU A 204 25.50 5.89 52.68
C LEU A 204 26.10 7.29 52.48
N SER A 205 25.72 8.01 51.42
CA SER A 205 25.37 9.46 51.46
C SER A 205 25.22 10.09 50.07
N ARG A 206 24.00 10.50 49.70
CA ARG A 206 23.62 11.93 49.55
C ARG A 206 22.27 12.12 48.85
N LEU A 207 21.45 12.98 49.45
CA LEU A 207 20.14 13.46 49.01
C LEU A 207 20.25 14.67 48.06
N GLN A 208 19.38 14.66 47.03
CA GLN A 208 18.71 15.78 46.30
C GLN A 208 19.53 16.72 45.38
N PRO A 209 18.92 17.51 44.44
CA PRO A 209 17.48 17.71 44.08
C PRO A 209 17.16 17.64 42.56
N PRO A 210 15.87 17.82 42.13
CA PRO A 210 15.46 17.78 40.73
C PRO A 210 15.62 19.15 40.04
N VAL A 211 16.14 19.18 38.82
CA VAL A 211 16.19 20.38 37.97
C VAL A 211 15.59 20.04 36.62
N GLY A 212 14.56 20.80 36.26
CA GLY A 212 13.82 20.65 35.01
C GLY A 212 14.69 20.82 33.79
N GLN A 213 14.30 20.12 32.73
CA GLN A 213 14.66 20.48 31.38
C GLN A 213 13.38 20.59 30.55
N SER A 214 12.97 21.85 30.39
CA SER A 214 12.35 22.29 29.15
C SER A 214 13.27 21.89 28.01
N SER A 215 12.88 20.87 27.25
CA SER A 215 13.53 20.54 25.99
C SER A 215 12.67 21.10 24.87
N VAL A 216 12.85 22.40 24.62
CA VAL A 216 12.70 22.93 23.26
C VAL A 216 13.82 22.32 22.44
N SER A 217 13.46 21.43 21.52
CA SER A 217 14.36 20.93 20.48
C SER A 217 13.62 21.05 19.15
N GLY A 218 13.73 22.26 18.57
CA GLY A 218 13.28 22.53 17.21
C GLY A 218 14.24 21.91 16.19
N GLY A 219 13.74 20.91 15.48
CA GLY A 219 14.20 20.56 14.13
C GLY A 219 13.21 21.13 13.09
N PRO A 220 13.64 21.36 11.84
CA PRO A 220 12.81 22.04 10.85
C PRO A 220 11.61 21.17 10.46
N GLY A 221 10.39 21.70 10.62
CA GLY A 221 9.19 21.20 9.93
C GLY A 221 8.04 20.64 10.78
N SER A 222 8.11 20.66 12.12
CA SER A 222 6.93 20.38 12.93
C SER A 222 6.15 21.67 13.16
N SER A 223 5.31 22.07 12.20
CA SER A 223 4.36 23.17 12.42
C SER A 223 3.55 22.85 13.69
N PRO A 224 3.57 23.69 14.75
CA PRO A 224 2.93 23.40 16.04
C PRO A 224 1.44 23.04 15.87
N ASN A 225 0.80 23.57 14.83
CA ASN A 225 -0.58 23.25 14.47
C ASN A 225 -0.82 21.80 14.07
N ARG A 226 0.16 21.07 13.51
CA ARG A 226 -0.03 19.66 13.12
C ARG A 226 -0.38 18.82 14.34
N GLN A 227 0.36 18.98 15.44
CA GLN A 227 0.13 18.24 16.68
C GLN A 227 -1.10 18.77 17.43
N GLN A 228 -1.37 20.07 17.35
CA GLN A 228 -2.53 20.68 18.02
C GLN A 228 -3.88 20.20 17.47
N TYR A 229 -3.99 19.97 16.15
CA TYR A 229 -5.26 19.64 15.49
C TYR A 229 -5.33 18.20 14.94
N GLY A 230 -4.30 17.37 15.17
CA GLY A 230 -4.27 15.99 14.68
C GLY A 230 -4.37 15.88 13.15
N LEU A 231 -3.77 16.85 12.45
CA LEU A 231 -3.77 16.87 10.98
C LEU A 231 -2.75 15.88 10.43
N SER A 232 -3.14 15.20 9.35
CA SER A 232 -2.23 14.37 8.55
C SER A 232 -1.20 15.24 7.82
N SER A 233 -0.13 14.62 7.33
CA SER A 233 0.89 15.37 6.60
C SER A 233 0.33 16.07 5.36
N ARG A 234 -0.57 15.38 4.66
CA ARG A 234 -1.24 15.93 3.48
C ARG A 234 -2.27 17.00 3.83
N GLU A 235 -2.97 16.86 4.95
CA GLU A 235 -3.89 17.88 5.44
C GLU A 235 -3.15 19.18 5.79
N VAL A 236 -1.94 19.08 6.35
CA VAL A 236 -1.06 20.24 6.56
C VAL A 236 -0.66 20.89 5.24
N GLU A 237 -0.20 20.12 4.25
CA GLU A 237 0.16 20.66 2.94
C GLU A 237 -1.03 21.38 2.28
N VAL A 238 -2.20 20.76 2.29
CA VAL A 238 -3.42 21.38 1.77
C VAL A 238 -3.79 22.63 2.57
N MET A 239 -3.62 22.62 3.90
CA MET A 239 -3.88 23.79 4.75
C MET A 239 -2.91 24.95 4.50
N GLU A 240 -1.64 24.67 4.21
CA GLU A 240 -0.65 25.69 3.83
C GLU A 240 -0.98 26.32 2.46
N LEU A 241 -1.41 25.51 1.49
CA LEU A 241 -1.90 26.02 0.20
C LEU A 241 -3.18 26.85 0.37
N ILE A 242 -4.03 26.48 1.33
CA ILE A 242 -5.23 27.26 1.68
C ILE A 242 -4.85 28.60 2.30
N ALA A 243 -3.91 28.60 3.24
CA ALA A 243 -3.43 29.77 3.96
C ALA A 243 -2.67 30.75 3.06
N SER A 244 -1.98 30.25 2.03
CA SER A 244 -1.37 31.07 0.97
C SER A 244 -2.37 31.64 -0.05
N GLY A 245 -3.68 31.36 0.11
CA GLY A 245 -4.75 31.96 -0.68
C GLY A 245 -5.09 31.24 -1.98
N MET A 246 -4.59 30.02 -2.21
CA MET A 246 -4.85 29.28 -3.45
C MET A 246 -6.30 28.80 -3.57
N SER A 247 -6.91 28.91 -4.74
CA SER A 247 -8.25 28.38 -5.00
C SER A 247 -8.28 26.84 -5.02
N ASN A 248 -9.45 26.22 -4.89
CA ASN A 248 -9.57 24.76 -4.92
C ASN A 248 -9.05 24.17 -6.24
N GLN A 249 -9.25 24.88 -7.36
CA GLN A 249 -8.74 24.48 -8.67
C GLN A 249 -7.21 24.58 -8.75
N GLN A 250 -6.62 25.63 -8.15
CA GLN A 250 -5.16 25.79 -8.10
C GLN A 250 -4.53 24.71 -7.21
N ILE A 251 -5.13 24.46 -6.03
CA ILE A 251 -4.70 23.38 -5.15
C ILE A 251 -4.77 22.04 -5.88
N ALA A 252 -5.86 21.75 -6.59
CA ALA A 252 -6.02 20.53 -7.39
C ALA A 252 -4.89 20.35 -8.41
N ALA A 253 -4.55 21.42 -9.14
CA ALA A 253 -3.45 21.42 -10.10
C ALA A 253 -2.08 21.23 -9.44
N THR A 254 -1.79 21.94 -8.35
CA THR A 254 -0.52 21.82 -7.61
C THR A 254 -0.36 20.43 -6.97
N CYS A 255 -1.47 19.85 -6.54
CA CYS A 255 -1.52 18.58 -5.84
C CYS A 255 -1.70 17.37 -6.76
N PHE A 256 -1.91 17.58 -8.07
CA PHE A 256 -2.24 16.56 -9.06
C PHE A 256 -3.42 15.66 -8.65
N ILE A 257 -4.46 16.26 -8.05
CA ILE A 257 -5.69 15.56 -7.63
C ILE A 257 -6.93 16.28 -8.16
N SER A 258 -8.10 15.64 -8.10
CA SER A 258 -9.34 16.27 -8.56
C SER A 258 -9.79 17.40 -7.62
N GLU A 259 -10.51 18.41 -8.14
CA GLU A 259 -11.09 19.49 -7.32
C GLU A 259 -12.10 18.93 -6.28
N LYS A 260 -12.76 17.80 -6.60
CA LYS A 260 -13.63 17.09 -5.66
C LYS A 260 -12.83 16.50 -4.50
N THR A 261 -11.69 15.88 -4.78
CA THR A 261 -10.76 15.36 -3.76
C THR A 261 -10.23 16.50 -2.88
N VAL A 262 -9.90 17.66 -3.48
CA VAL A 262 -9.52 18.88 -2.72
C VAL A 262 -10.64 19.33 -1.77
N LYS A 263 -11.89 19.42 -2.25
CA LYS A 263 -13.04 19.77 -1.41
C LYS A 263 -13.22 18.78 -0.25
N ASN A 264 -12.98 17.49 -0.50
CA ASN A 264 -13.03 16.47 0.55
C ASN A 264 -11.92 16.66 1.60
N HIS A 265 -10.68 16.94 1.17
CA HIS A 265 -9.59 17.27 2.09
C HIS A 265 -9.92 18.51 2.92
N ILE A 266 -10.44 19.57 2.29
CA ILE A 266 -10.86 20.81 2.96
C ILE A 266 -11.92 20.51 4.04
N ASN A 267 -12.96 19.74 3.72
CA ASN A 267 -14.01 19.42 4.69
C ASN A 267 -13.48 18.64 5.90
N ARG A 268 -12.56 17.69 5.68
CA ARG A 268 -11.90 16.95 6.77
C ARG A 268 -11.06 17.87 7.65
N ILE A 269 -10.27 18.76 7.02
CA ILE A 269 -9.47 19.78 7.73
C ILE A 269 -10.37 20.68 8.56
N PHE A 270 -11.45 21.22 7.98
CA PHE A 270 -12.38 22.11 8.67
C PHE A 270 -13.06 21.42 9.85
N THR A 271 -13.44 20.16 9.69
CA THR A 271 -14.01 19.35 10.78
C THR A 271 -13.01 19.21 11.93
N LYS A 272 -11.74 18.90 11.63
CA LYS A 272 -10.68 18.76 12.66
C LYS A 272 -10.32 20.09 13.32
N LEU A 273 -10.31 21.18 12.56
CA LEU A 273 -10.07 22.54 13.05
C LEU A 273 -11.30 23.15 13.73
N HIS A 274 -12.44 22.44 13.74
CA HIS A 274 -13.72 22.94 14.23
C HIS A 274 -14.12 24.28 13.60
N SER A 275 -13.76 24.47 12.32
CA SER A 275 -14.00 25.70 11.58
C SER A 275 -15.19 25.53 10.64
N ALA A 276 -16.10 26.50 10.61
CA ALA A 276 -17.23 26.53 9.71
C ALA A 276 -16.90 27.22 8.38
N SER A 277 -15.81 27.98 8.32
CA SER A 277 -15.42 28.74 7.13
C SER A 277 -13.93 28.69 6.83
N ARG A 278 -13.59 28.97 5.57
CA ARG A 278 -12.20 29.04 5.10
C ARG A 278 -11.38 30.09 5.85
N SER A 279 -11.96 31.27 6.08
CA SER A 279 -11.30 32.35 6.80
C SER A 279 -11.02 31.98 8.25
N GLU A 280 -11.96 31.30 8.90
CA GLU A 280 -11.82 30.79 10.26
C GLU A 280 -10.74 29.71 10.35
N ALA A 281 -10.73 28.75 9.43
CA ALA A 281 -9.69 27.73 9.37
C ALA A 281 -8.30 28.33 9.17
N ILE A 282 -8.17 29.35 8.31
CA ILE A 282 -6.92 30.10 8.12
C ILE A 282 -6.52 30.83 9.41
N ALA A 283 -7.46 31.43 10.13
CA ALA A 283 -7.17 32.10 11.39
C ALA A 283 -6.70 31.12 12.48
N HIS A 284 -7.33 29.94 12.58
CA HIS A 284 -6.90 28.87 13.49
C HIS A 284 -5.52 28.31 13.12
N TRP A 285 -5.23 28.20 11.82
CA TRP A 285 -3.93 27.76 11.32
C TRP A 285 -2.84 28.82 11.53
N LEU A 286 -3.11 30.10 11.35
CA LEU A 286 -2.11 31.15 11.56
C LEU A 286 -1.96 31.54 13.04
N GLY A 287 -2.76 30.94 13.93
CA GLY A 287 -2.77 31.31 15.35
C GLY A 287 -3.33 32.71 15.61
N THR A 288 -4.04 33.29 14.64
CA THR A 288 -4.64 34.63 14.71
C THR A 288 -6.12 34.59 15.12
N ALA A 289 -6.69 33.40 15.32
CA ALA A 289 -8.05 33.23 15.80
C ALA A 289 -8.21 33.79 17.24
N PRO A 290 -9.28 34.57 17.51
CA PRO A 290 -9.58 35.01 18.87
C PRO A 290 -9.83 33.79 19.75
N ARG A 291 -9.11 33.68 20.89
CA ARG A 291 -9.34 32.61 21.86
C ARG A 291 -10.81 32.70 22.35
N PRO A 292 -11.59 31.62 22.31
CA PRO A 292 -12.98 31.69 22.77
C PRO A 292 -13.00 32.08 24.26
N PRO A 293 -13.83 33.05 24.66
CA PRO A 293 -13.92 33.47 26.05
C PRO A 293 -14.60 32.36 26.86
N GLY A 294 -13.84 31.49 27.55
CA GLY A 294 -14.47 30.47 28.41
C GLY A 294 -13.64 29.32 28.99
N GLY A 295 -12.39 29.08 28.59
CA GLY A 295 -11.58 27.99 29.18
C GLY A 295 -10.72 28.47 30.34
N ARG A 296 -11.13 28.21 31.59
CA ARG A 296 -10.39 28.51 32.82
C ARG A 296 -9.13 27.62 32.98
N PRO A 297 -8.11 28.09 33.75
CA PRO A 297 -6.75 27.54 33.80
C PRO A 297 -6.66 26.14 34.43
#